data_AF-A0A950L0M2-F1
#
_entry.id   AF-A0A950L0M2-F1
#
_cell.length_a   1.000
_cell.length_b   1.000
_cell.length_c   1.000
_cell.angle_alpha   90.00
_cell.angle_beta   90.00
_cell.angle_gamma   90.00
#
_symmetry.space_group_name_H-M   'P 1'
#
loop_
_entity.id
_entity.type
_entity.pdbx_description
1 polymer ?
#
loop_
_entity_poly.entity_id
_entity_poly.type
_entity_poly.pdbx_seq_one_letter_code
_entity_poly.pdbx_strand_id
1 'polypeptide(L)'
;MSAIEARKKRGGTTLLERTMRDPGRAARIEELTKAADIEQIVQSIMAAQHISAAELARRLDAKPPQISRDLHGGLRKATLARLVMIAEALGYDFVPALVPRNKPAQRDRFFEAYRALIPRSAEAAGETANRLASTAKKPQTASRRRKCA
;
A
#
# COMPACT_ATOMS: atom_id res chain seq x y z
N MET A 1 7.86 22.29 33.33
CA MET A 1 7.48 20.87 33.59
C MET A 1 6.61 20.38 32.45
N SER A 2 6.99 19.29 31.78
CA SER A 2 6.16 18.71 30.73
C SER A 2 5.04 17.84 31.30
N ALA A 3 3.93 17.69 30.57
CA ALA A 3 2.81 16.82 30.99
C ALA A 3 3.24 15.35 31.20
N ILE A 4 4.31 14.92 30.53
CA ILE A 4 4.87 13.57 30.64
C ILE A 4 5.60 13.40 31.98
N GLU A 5 6.38 14.40 32.41
CA GLU A 5 7.12 14.40 33.68
C GLU A 5 6.18 14.43 34.90
N ALA A 6 5.12 15.25 34.84
CA ALA A 6 4.12 15.32 35.90
C ALA A 6 3.35 14.01 36.10
N ARG A 7 3.20 13.22 35.03
CA ARG A 7 2.46 11.94 35.03
C ARG A 7 3.31 10.77 35.54
N LYS A 8 4.59 10.72 35.16
CA LYS A 8 5.58 9.77 35.69
C LYS A 8 5.69 9.88 37.21
N LYS A 9 5.69 11.12 37.74
CA LYS A 9 5.73 11.39 39.19
C LYS A 9 4.48 10.90 39.95
N ARG A 10 3.36 10.69 39.26
CA ARG A 10 2.08 10.19 39.83
C ARG A 10 1.86 8.68 39.62
N GLY A 11 2.83 7.94 39.05
CA GLY A 11 2.74 6.48 38.88
C GLY A 11 1.65 5.99 37.91
N GLY A 12 1.06 6.88 37.11
CA GLY A 12 -0.04 6.52 36.20
C GLY A 12 0.46 5.94 34.89
N THR A 13 0.08 4.69 34.59
CA THR A 13 0.31 4.08 33.27
C THR A 13 -0.66 4.62 32.23
N THR A 14 -0.20 4.72 30.98
CA THR A 14 -1.07 5.16 29.88
C THR A 14 -2.11 4.10 29.54
N LEU A 15 -3.21 4.49 28.87
CA LEU A 15 -4.19 3.52 28.37
C LEU A 15 -3.52 2.51 27.43
N LEU A 16 -2.61 2.98 26.56
CA LEU A 16 -1.84 2.15 25.65
C LEU A 16 -1.00 1.11 26.42
N GLU A 17 -0.21 1.54 27.41
CA GLU A 17 0.60 0.64 28.26
C GLU A 17 -0.25 -0.44 28.92
N ARG A 18 -1.44 -0.08 29.43
CA ARG A 18 -2.37 -1.05 30.03
C ARG A 18 -2.92 -2.01 29.00
N THR A 19 -3.17 -1.55 27.78
CA THR A 19 -3.72 -2.37 26.70
C THR A 19 -2.66 -3.32 26.12
N MET A 20 -1.38 -2.94 26.14
CA MET A 20 -0.27 -3.80 25.68
C MET A 20 0.15 -4.88 26.69
N ARG A 21 -0.37 -4.88 27.93
CA ARG A 21 -0.12 -5.94 28.92
C ARG A 21 -0.83 -7.26 28.59
N ASP A 22 -1.90 -7.19 27.81
CA ASP A 22 -2.59 -8.37 27.29
C ASP A 22 -1.90 -8.80 25.98
N PRO A 23 -1.23 -9.97 25.94
CA PRO A 23 -0.44 -10.38 24.77
C PRO A 23 -1.30 -10.57 23.51
N GLY A 24 -2.56 -11.00 23.66
CA GLY A 24 -3.47 -11.18 22.52
C GLY A 24 -3.89 -9.85 21.90
N ARG A 25 -4.21 -8.84 22.73
CA ARG A 25 -4.48 -7.48 22.24
C ARG A 25 -3.24 -6.81 21.70
N ALA A 26 -2.10 -6.97 22.34
CA ALA A 26 -0.84 -6.39 21.88
C ALA A 26 -0.48 -6.88 20.47
N ALA A 27 -0.54 -8.19 20.23
CA ALA A 27 -0.30 -8.78 18.91
C ALA A 27 -1.27 -8.24 17.85
N ARG A 28 -2.57 -8.15 18.18
CA ARG A 28 -3.59 -7.62 17.26
C ARG A 28 -3.36 -6.13 16.93
N ILE A 29 -3.01 -5.31 17.93
CA ILE A 29 -2.69 -3.89 17.71
C ILE A 29 -1.46 -3.76 16.82
N GLU A 30 -0.43 -4.56 17.07
CA GLU A 30 0.79 -4.55 16.28
C GLU A 30 0.53 -4.97 14.82
N GLU A 31 -0.25 -6.02 14.60
CA GLU A 31 -0.64 -6.49 13.27
C GLU A 31 -1.43 -5.42 12.50
N LEU A 32 -2.43 -4.81 13.14
CA LEU A 32 -3.20 -3.72 12.54
C LEU A 32 -2.34 -2.48 12.25
N THR A 33 -1.36 -2.19 13.12
CA THR A 33 -0.42 -1.08 12.93
C THR A 33 0.53 -1.36 11.78
N LYS A 34 0.98 -2.61 11.62
CA LYS A 34 1.80 -3.07 10.48
C LYS A 34 1.01 -3.04 9.17
N ALA A 35 -0.25 -3.46 9.19
CA ALA A 35 -1.12 -3.42 8.01
C ALA A 35 -1.46 -2.00 7.56
N ALA A 36 -1.54 -1.06 8.52
CA ALA A 36 -1.73 0.36 8.24
C ALA A 36 -0.42 1.09 7.89
N ASP A 37 0.72 0.39 7.88
CA ASP A 37 2.01 0.99 7.62
C ASP A 37 2.17 1.31 6.14
N ILE A 38 2.53 2.56 5.84
CA ILE A 38 2.61 3.05 4.46
C ILE A 38 3.68 2.28 3.69
N GLU A 39 4.80 1.96 4.33
CA GLU A 39 5.86 1.13 3.79
C GLU A 39 5.33 -0.24 3.37
N GLN A 40 4.53 -0.89 4.22
CA GLN A 40 3.97 -2.20 3.92
C GLN A 40 2.97 -2.14 2.75
N ILE A 41 2.17 -1.08 2.66
CA ILE A 41 1.24 -0.85 1.54
C ILE A 41 2.04 -0.71 0.23
N VAL A 42 3.06 0.15 0.22
CA VAL A 42 3.92 0.37 -0.95
C VAL A 42 4.64 -0.91 -1.36
N GLN A 43 5.20 -1.66 -0.40
CA GLN A 43 5.86 -2.95 -0.67
C GLN A 43 4.88 -3.99 -1.23
N SER A 44 3.65 -4.04 -0.72
CA SER A 44 2.62 -4.98 -1.20
C SER A 44 2.21 -4.67 -2.63
N ILE A 45 2.06 -3.38 -2.97
CA ILE A 45 1.81 -2.92 -4.34
C ILE A 45 2.97 -3.30 -5.26
N MET A 46 4.20 -3.01 -4.85
CA MET A 46 5.41 -3.37 -5.61
C MET A 46 5.49 -4.87 -5.86
N ALA A 47 5.22 -5.69 -4.84
CA ALA A 47 5.20 -7.14 -4.96
C ALA A 47 4.13 -7.62 -5.94
N ALA A 48 2.90 -7.10 -5.85
CA ALA A 48 1.80 -7.44 -6.74
C ALA A 48 2.06 -7.08 -8.21
N GLN A 49 2.81 -6.00 -8.46
CA GLN A 49 3.18 -5.56 -9.81
C GLN A 49 4.57 -6.04 -10.27
N HIS A 50 5.25 -6.87 -9.47
CA HIS A 50 6.64 -7.31 -9.72
C HIS A 50 7.63 -6.14 -9.95
N ILE A 51 7.41 -5.01 -9.28
CA ILE A 51 8.28 -3.84 -9.34
C ILE A 51 9.39 -3.99 -8.30
N SER A 52 10.64 -3.93 -8.73
CA SER A 52 11.79 -3.91 -7.82
C SER A 52 12.04 -2.50 -7.25
N ALA A 53 12.76 -2.40 -6.14
CA ALA A 53 13.19 -1.11 -5.59
C ALA A 53 14.06 -0.30 -6.58
N ALA A 54 14.87 -0.99 -7.40
CA ALA A 54 15.66 -0.34 -8.45
C ALA A 54 14.78 0.23 -9.56
N GLU A 55 13.69 -0.46 -9.91
CA GLU A 55 12.72 0.04 -10.87
C GLU A 55 11.96 1.25 -10.34
N LEU A 56 11.50 1.21 -9.09
CA LEU A 56 10.87 2.37 -8.45
C LEU A 56 11.82 3.58 -8.41
N ALA A 57 13.11 3.35 -8.15
CA ALA A 57 14.13 4.39 -8.18
C ALA A 57 14.26 5.05 -9.56
N ARG A 58 14.23 4.25 -10.63
CA ARG A 58 14.23 4.77 -12.01
C ARG A 58 13.01 5.61 -12.32
N ARG A 59 11.82 5.15 -11.92
CA ARG A 59 10.56 5.88 -12.17
C ARG A 59 10.48 7.23 -11.44
N LEU A 60 11.10 7.31 -10.28
CA LEU A 60 11.14 8.52 -9.45
C LEU A 60 12.34 9.44 -9.75
N ASP A 61 13.20 9.07 -10.72
CA ASP A 61 14.49 9.71 -10.96
C ASP A 61 15.29 9.93 -9.66
N ALA A 62 15.33 8.88 -8.82
CA ALA A 62 15.90 8.91 -7.49
C ALA A 62 17.06 7.93 -7.35
N LYS A 63 17.99 8.22 -6.43
CA LYS A 63 19.11 7.33 -6.14
C LYS A 63 18.62 6.07 -5.41
N PRO A 64 19.12 4.86 -5.72
CA PRO A 64 18.70 3.62 -5.04
C PRO A 64 18.80 3.66 -3.50
N PRO A 65 19.84 4.28 -2.88
CA PRO A 65 19.89 4.42 -1.41
C PRO A 65 18.77 5.30 -0.83
N GLN A 66 18.18 6.21 -1.62
CA GLN A 66 17.03 7.00 -1.18
C GLN A 66 15.76 6.13 -1.14
N ILE A 67 15.51 5.34 -2.18
CA ILE A 67 14.36 4.41 -2.20
C ILE A 67 14.50 3.34 -1.12
N SER A 68 15.71 2.81 -0.92
CA SER A 68 15.95 1.88 0.18
C SER A 68 15.60 2.51 1.54
N ARG A 69 16.04 3.74 1.81
CA ARG A 69 15.67 4.45 3.07
C ARG A 69 14.17 4.67 3.20
N ASP A 70 13.51 5.07 2.12
CA ASP A 70 12.06 5.26 2.10
C ASP A 70 11.36 3.95 2.51
N LEU A 71 11.66 2.84 1.85
CA LEU A 71 11.02 1.54 2.08
C LEU A 71 11.32 0.90 3.44
N HIS A 72 12.37 1.35 4.15
CA HIS A 72 12.77 0.81 5.46
C HIS A 72 12.47 1.78 6.62
N GLY A 73 11.37 2.55 6.52
CA GLY A 73 10.86 3.40 7.60
C GLY A 73 10.96 4.92 7.33
N GLY A 74 11.45 5.31 6.15
CA GLY A 74 11.49 6.71 5.74
C GLY A 74 10.12 7.28 5.38
N LEU A 75 9.20 6.44 4.88
CA LEU A 75 7.88 6.89 4.41
C LEU A 75 6.96 7.36 5.54
N ARG A 76 7.08 6.81 6.76
CA ARG A 76 6.37 7.32 7.94
C ARG A 76 6.62 8.80 8.22
N LYS A 77 7.77 9.32 7.82
CA LYS A 77 8.17 10.73 8.00
C LYS A 77 8.14 11.53 6.70
N ALA A 78 7.73 10.89 5.60
CA ALA A 78 7.69 11.55 4.30
C ALA A 78 6.55 12.57 4.24
N THR A 79 6.75 13.62 3.44
CA THR A 79 5.70 14.59 3.16
C THR A 79 4.63 13.96 2.29
N LEU A 80 3.40 14.49 2.34
CA LEU A 80 2.31 14.03 1.46
C LEU A 80 2.71 14.10 -0.02
N ALA A 81 3.46 15.14 -0.43
CA ALA A 81 3.97 15.27 -1.79
C ALA A 81 4.86 14.09 -2.21
N ARG A 82 5.71 13.58 -1.30
CA ARG A 82 6.54 12.40 -1.57
C ARG A 82 5.69 11.13 -1.74
N LEU A 83 4.63 10.98 -0.94
CA LEU A 83 3.70 9.85 -1.07
C LEU A 83 2.92 9.91 -2.39
N VAL A 84 2.48 11.09 -2.81
CA VAL A 84 1.84 11.31 -4.13
C VAL A 84 2.78 10.90 -5.26
N MET A 85 4.02 11.37 -5.27
CA MET A 85 5.00 10.98 -6.30
C MET A 85 5.23 9.47 -6.36
N ILE A 86 5.29 8.80 -5.21
CA ILE A 86 5.46 7.34 -5.16
C ILE A 86 4.22 6.64 -5.70
N ALA A 87 3.03 7.08 -5.34
CA ALA A 87 1.78 6.52 -5.86
C ALA A 87 1.68 6.69 -7.38
N GLU A 88 1.97 7.88 -7.89
CA GLU A 88 1.99 8.18 -9.33
C GLU A 88 3.00 7.30 -10.07
N ALA A 89 4.22 7.15 -9.53
CA ALA A 89 5.24 6.26 -10.10
C ALA A 89 4.81 4.78 -10.13
N LEU A 90 3.90 4.38 -9.25
CA LEU A 90 3.31 3.04 -9.19
C LEU A 90 1.99 2.93 -9.98
N GLY A 91 1.51 4.03 -10.58
CA GLY A 91 0.25 4.08 -11.32
C GLY A 91 -1.00 4.05 -10.44
N TYR A 92 -0.93 4.62 -9.23
CA TYR A 92 -2.05 4.76 -8.31
C TYR A 92 -2.34 6.21 -8.01
N ASP A 93 -3.63 6.52 -7.82
CA ASP A 93 -4.06 7.78 -7.25
C ASP A 93 -3.93 7.72 -5.72
N PHE A 94 -3.21 8.68 -5.14
CA PHE A 94 -3.13 8.84 -3.69
C PHE A 94 -4.25 9.75 -3.18
N VAL A 95 -5.17 9.19 -2.40
CA VAL A 95 -6.33 9.93 -1.85
C VAL A 95 -6.20 10.07 -0.32
N PRO A 96 -5.59 11.15 0.18
CA PRO A 96 -5.61 11.45 1.61
C PRO A 96 -6.99 12.01 1.99
N ALA A 97 -7.67 11.38 2.95
CA ALA A 97 -9.02 11.80 3.35
C ALA A 97 -9.11 12.13 4.85
N LEU A 98 -9.75 13.27 5.14
CA LEU A 98 -10.19 13.63 6.49
C LEU A 98 -11.71 13.56 6.55
N VAL A 99 -12.23 12.64 7.36
CA VAL A 99 -13.67 12.38 7.44
C VAL A 99 -14.23 12.87 8.77
N PRO A 100 -15.25 13.75 8.80
CA PRO A 100 -15.81 14.26 10.04
C PRO A 100 -16.45 13.14 10.86
N ARG A 101 -16.21 13.14 12.18
CA ARG A 101 -16.76 12.13 13.10
C ARG A 101 -18.18 12.43 13.55
N ASN A 102 -18.52 13.72 13.72
CA ASN A 102 -19.77 14.17 14.35
C ASN A 102 -20.84 14.60 13.34
N LYS A 103 -20.66 14.26 12.06
CA LYS A 103 -21.59 14.62 10.97
C LYS A 103 -21.92 13.36 10.16
N PRO A 104 -22.86 12.51 10.64
CA PRO A 104 -23.11 11.19 10.07
C PRO A 104 -23.44 11.27 8.57
N ALA A 105 -24.34 12.18 8.16
CA ALA A 105 -24.69 12.34 6.76
C ALA A 105 -23.51 12.70 5.83
N GLN A 106 -22.55 13.52 6.29
CA GLN A 106 -21.36 13.85 5.50
C GLN A 106 -20.37 12.68 5.44
N ARG A 107 -20.23 11.97 6.56
CA ARG A 107 -19.41 10.76 6.66
C ARG A 107 -19.95 9.66 5.74
N ASP A 108 -21.25 9.44 5.71
CA ASP A 108 -21.89 8.40 4.91
C ASP A 108 -21.71 8.69 3.41
N ARG A 109 -21.95 9.94 2.99
CA ARG A 109 -21.69 10.38 1.60
C ARG A 109 -20.25 10.16 1.17
N PHE A 110 -19.27 10.46 2.04
CA PHE A 110 -17.87 10.20 1.72
C PHE A 110 -17.61 8.71 1.49
N PHE A 111 -18.08 7.84 2.40
CA PHE A 111 -17.84 6.39 2.26
C PHE A 111 -18.63 5.77 1.11
N GLU A 112 -19.79 6.31 0.76
CA GLU A 112 -20.54 5.92 -0.43
C GLU A 112 -19.75 6.24 -1.70
N ALA A 113 -19.26 7.48 -1.85
CA ALA A 113 -18.43 7.87 -2.98
C ALA A 113 -17.11 7.07 -3.02
N TYR A 114 -16.47 6.86 -1.87
CA TYR A 114 -15.24 6.08 -1.78
C TYR A 114 -15.44 4.62 -2.18
N ARG A 115 -16.56 3.99 -1.78
CA ARG A 115 -16.91 2.63 -2.23
C ARG A 115 -17.19 2.55 -3.72
N ALA A 116 -17.73 3.61 -4.33
CA ALA A 116 -17.97 3.66 -5.77
C ALA A 116 -16.65 3.70 -6.58
N LEU A 117 -15.57 4.23 -5.99
CA LEU A 117 -14.24 4.25 -6.61
C LEU A 117 -13.52 2.90 -6.53
N ILE A 118 -13.86 2.06 -5.55
CA ILE A 118 -13.25 0.73 -5.42
C ILE A 118 -13.99 -0.23 -6.36
N PRO A 119 -13.34 -0.77 -7.41
CA PRO A 119 -13.97 -1.75 -8.27
C PRO A 119 -14.44 -2.94 -7.42
N ARG A 120 -15.70 -3.36 -7.59
CA ARG A 120 -16.22 -4.55 -6.90
C ARG A 120 -15.35 -5.73 -7.34
N SER A 121 -14.62 -6.31 -6.39
CA SER A 121 -13.57 -7.31 -6.59
C SER A 121 -13.99 -8.62 -7.29
N ALA A 122 -15.24 -8.73 -7.76
CA ALA A 122 -15.67 -9.83 -8.61
C ALA A 122 -15.14 -9.73 -10.05
N GLU A 123 -14.87 -8.53 -10.57
CA GLU A 123 -14.48 -8.36 -11.99
C GLU A 123 -12.95 -8.39 -12.21
N ALA A 124 -12.16 -7.90 -11.24
CA ALA A 124 -10.71 -7.79 -11.37
C ALA A 124 -9.96 -9.16 -11.41
N ALA A 125 -10.54 -10.20 -10.81
CA ALA A 125 -9.98 -11.56 -10.85
C ALA A 125 -10.27 -12.29 -12.19
N GLY A 126 -11.37 -11.94 -12.87
CA GLY A 126 -11.73 -12.54 -14.16
C GLY A 126 -10.92 -11.96 -15.33
N GLU A 127 -10.62 -10.67 -15.29
CA GLU A 127 -9.94 -9.98 -16.39
C GLU A 127 -8.43 -10.27 -16.45
N THR A 128 -7.78 -10.43 -15.29
CA THR A 128 -6.37 -10.85 -15.20
C THR A 128 -6.16 -12.28 -15.68
N ALA A 129 -7.09 -13.19 -15.38
CA ALA A 129 -7.06 -14.56 -15.91
C ALA A 129 -7.22 -14.61 -17.44
N ASN A 130 -8.09 -13.76 -18.00
CA ASN A 130 -8.35 -13.74 -19.44
C ASN A 130 -7.21 -13.13 -20.27
N ARG A 131 -6.51 -12.10 -19.74
CA ARG A 131 -5.31 -11.54 -20.37
C ARG A 131 -4.15 -12.54 -20.40
N LEU A 132 -3.95 -13.32 -19.34
CA LEU A 132 -2.92 -14.38 -19.29
C LEU A 132 -3.24 -15.56 -20.24
N ALA A 133 -4.51 -15.89 -20.44
CA ALA A 133 -4.92 -16.92 -21.40
C ALA A 133 -4.71 -16.50 -22.87
N SER A 134 -4.90 -15.20 -23.18
CA SER A 134 -4.73 -14.69 -24.55
C SER A 134 -3.26 -14.59 -25.02
N THR A 135 -2.30 -14.46 -24.11
CA THR A 135 -0.86 -14.38 -24.43
C THR A 135 -0.18 -15.75 -24.56
N ALA A 136 -0.83 -16.83 -24.11
CA ALA A 136 -0.34 -18.20 -24.22
C ALA A 136 -0.53 -18.84 -25.62
N LYS A 137 -1.26 -18.19 -26.53
CA LYS A 137 -1.50 -18.70 -27.88
C LYS A 137 -0.34 -18.34 -28.81
N LYS A 138 0.78 -19.07 -28.69
CA LYS A 138 1.93 -18.97 -29.62
C LYS A 138 1.50 -19.27 -31.07
N PRO A 139 2.04 -18.55 -32.07
CA PRO A 139 1.78 -18.81 -33.48
C PRO A 139 2.35 -20.17 -33.88
N GLN A 140 1.53 -21.01 -34.52
CA GLN A 140 2.00 -22.25 -35.13
C GLN A 140 3.05 -21.93 -36.19
N THR A 141 4.25 -22.40 -35.92
CA THR A 141 5.47 -22.25 -36.70
C THR A 141 5.29 -22.85 -38.08
N ALA A 142 5.55 -22.04 -39.11
CA ALA A 142 5.80 -22.48 -40.46
C ALA A 142 6.97 -23.50 -40.48
N SER A 143 6.71 -24.71 -40.98
CA SER A 143 7.74 -25.73 -41.20
C SER A 143 7.71 -26.20 -42.65
N ARG A 144 8.75 -25.73 -43.35
CA ARG A 144 9.30 -26.13 -44.66
C ARG A 144 9.02 -27.58 -45.09
N ARG A 145 8.66 -27.76 -46.36
CA ARG A 145 9.24 -28.81 -47.22
C ARG A 145 9.59 -28.27 -48.60
N ARG A 146 10.89 -27.98 -48.78
CA ARG A 146 11.54 -28.07 -50.10
C ARG A 146 11.78 -29.55 -50.38
N LYS A 147 11.34 -30.04 -51.52
CA LYS A 147 11.89 -31.24 -52.15
C LYS A 147 12.27 -30.89 -53.57
N CYS A 148 13.55 -31.09 -53.86
CA CYS A 148 14.14 -31.03 -55.18
C CYS A 148 13.55 -32.13 -56.08
N ALA A 149 13.37 -31.80 -57.34
CA ALA A 149 13.48 -32.68 -58.49
C ALA A 149 14.13 -31.86 -59.61
#